data_AF-A0A8B7PDE9-F1
#
_entry.id   AF-A0A8B7PDE9-F1
#
_cell.length_a   1.000
_cell.length_b   1.000
_cell.length_c   1.000
_cell.angle_alpha   90.00
_cell.angle_beta   90.00
_cell.angle_gamma   90.00
#
_symmetry.space_group_name_H-M   'P 1'
#
loop_
_entity.id
_entity.type
_entity.pdbx_description
1 polymer ?
#
loop_
_entity_poly.entity_id
_entity_poly.type
_entity_poly.pdbx_seq_one_letter_code
_entity_poly.pdbx_strand_id
1 'polypeptide(L)'
;MATAMAVCEVCDEDFDSKDHKPLCLTCGHTFCVSCIRSLPAVYGVKSCPKCRKKIDKPINGLLVNYIVIPSKNKACKRKRSTESECLCSQHKRQLNYLCVNCTEFVCFTCTRDIHSTCTIEVLDELHQNANVDSMAIIRSLLMDKICKLQKKKRVTGDTLTLMDNFIDLKTDVKRWDDSLQDQIVSTNSDLEAWDDLASCVDKENSVKEILHRLKSETSGNTSMLPEITKLLNSANQIIKRLE
;
A
#
# COMPACT_ATOMS: atom_id res chain seq x y z
N MET A 1 -26.51 -26.85 -18.43
CA MET A 1 -25.84 -28.16 -18.63
C MET A 1 -24.36 -27.94 -18.36
N ALA A 2 -23.75 -28.73 -17.49
CA ALA A 2 -22.43 -28.49 -16.93
C ALA A 2 -21.33 -28.49 -18.01
N THR A 3 -20.60 -27.38 -18.11
CA THR A 3 -19.35 -27.27 -18.88
C THR A 3 -18.34 -28.25 -18.29
N ALA A 4 -18.01 -29.29 -19.03
CA ALA A 4 -17.06 -30.33 -18.64
C ALA A 4 -15.64 -29.75 -18.57
N MET A 5 -15.16 -29.40 -17.38
CA MET A 5 -13.76 -29.04 -17.15
C MET A 5 -12.89 -30.29 -17.31
N ALA A 6 -11.84 -30.20 -18.12
CA ALA A 6 -10.93 -31.32 -18.43
C ALA A 6 -9.77 -31.48 -17.45
N VAL A 7 -9.73 -30.63 -16.41
CA VAL A 7 -8.69 -30.57 -15.37
C VAL A 7 -9.31 -30.72 -13.99
N CYS A 8 -8.55 -31.26 -13.04
CA CYS A 8 -9.00 -31.38 -11.67
C CYS A 8 -8.85 -30.06 -10.90
N GLU A 9 -9.94 -29.46 -10.40
CA GLU A 9 -9.92 -28.21 -9.60
C GLU A 9 -9.11 -28.28 -8.27
N VAL A 10 -8.59 -29.45 -7.88
CA VAL A 10 -7.78 -29.60 -6.66
C VAL A 10 -6.29 -29.60 -6.95
N CYS A 11 -5.84 -30.23 -8.03
CA CYS A 11 -4.41 -30.32 -8.39
C CYS A 11 -4.06 -29.62 -9.70
N ASP A 12 -5.05 -29.09 -10.42
CA ASP A 12 -4.92 -28.42 -11.72
C ASP A 12 -4.31 -29.30 -12.84
N GLU A 13 -4.26 -30.61 -12.64
CA GLU A 13 -3.78 -31.60 -13.61
C GLU A 13 -4.90 -32.08 -14.54
N ASP A 14 -4.55 -32.38 -15.79
CA ASP A 14 -5.45 -32.95 -16.79
C ASP A 14 -6.00 -34.30 -16.32
N PHE A 15 -7.30 -34.53 -16.52
CA PHE A 15 -7.89 -35.84 -16.23
C PHE A 15 -7.34 -36.90 -17.19
N ASP A 16 -6.92 -38.04 -16.65
CA ASP A 16 -6.40 -39.16 -17.42
C ASP A 16 -7.10 -40.47 -17.02
N SER A 17 -6.71 -41.59 -17.62
CA SER A 17 -7.24 -42.91 -17.26
C SER A 17 -6.44 -43.62 -16.15
N LYS A 18 -5.37 -42.98 -15.64
CA LYS A 18 -4.40 -43.51 -14.68
C LYS A 18 -4.54 -42.80 -13.34
N ASP A 19 -3.60 -41.91 -13.00
CA ASP A 19 -3.44 -41.28 -11.68
C ASP A 19 -4.40 -40.12 -11.49
N HIS A 20 -4.79 -39.46 -12.58
CA HIS A 20 -5.77 -38.38 -12.61
C HIS A 20 -7.15 -38.85 -13.06
N LYS A 21 -7.54 -40.09 -12.73
CA LYS A 21 -8.86 -40.63 -13.08
C LYS A 21 -10.01 -39.78 -12.49
N PRO A 22 -10.90 -39.20 -13.31
CA PRO A 22 -11.99 -38.34 -12.85
C PRO A 22 -13.09 -39.16 -12.18
N LEU A 23 -13.31 -38.96 -10.88
CA LEU A 23 -14.41 -39.59 -10.13
C LEU A 23 -15.47 -38.55 -9.79
N CYS A 24 -16.71 -38.86 -10.13
CA CYS A 24 -17.89 -38.09 -9.79
C CYS A 24 -18.38 -38.45 -8.38
N LEU A 25 -18.39 -37.47 -7.49
CA LEU A 25 -18.93 -37.58 -6.14
C LEU A 25 -20.46 -37.64 -6.18
N THR A 26 -21.09 -38.11 -5.10
CA THR A 26 -22.56 -38.16 -4.94
C THR A 26 -23.24 -36.79 -5.08
N CYS A 27 -22.48 -35.71 -4.84
CA CYS A 27 -22.95 -34.34 -5.03
C CYS A 27 -22.88 -33.82 -6.47
N GLY A 28 -22.38 -34.61 -7.43
CA GLY A 28 -22.25 -34.27 -8.85
C GLY A 28 -20.93 -33.62 -9.26
N HIS A 29 -20.05 -33.26 -8.31
CA HIS A 29 -18.74 -32.70 -8.62
C HIS A 29 -17.71 -33.78 -8.95
N THR A 30 -16.79 -33.49 -9.88
CA THR A 30 -15.78 -34.44 -10.35
C THR A 30 -14.38 -34.02 -9.93
N PHE A 31 -13.61 -34.92 -9.34
CA PHE A 31 -12.21 -34.71 -8.95
C PHE A 31 -11.36 -35.94 -9.26
N CYS A 32 -10.05 -35.79 -9.38
CA CYS A 32 -9.20 -36.93 -9.68
C CYS A 32 -9.05 -37.86 -8.47
N VAL A 33 -8.81 -39.14 -8.76
CA VAL A 33 -8.68 -40.19 -7.73
C VAL A 33 -7.56 -39.90 -6.73
N SER A 34 -6.43 -39.35 -7.18
CA SER A 34 -5.30 -38.97 -6.31
C SER A 34 -5.71 -37.89 -5.30
N CYS A 35 -6.42 -36.86 -5.75
CA CYS A 35 -6.93 -35.80 -4.88
C CYS A 35 -7.97 -36.31 -3.88
N ILE A 36 -8.93 -37.14 -4.32
CA ILE A 36 -9.95 -37.72 -3.42
C ILE A 36 -9.31 -38.61 -2.35
N ARG A 37 -8.26 -39.37 -2.70
CA ARG A 37 -7.50 -40.17 -1.73
C ARG A 37 -6.80 -39.30 -0.70
N SER A 38 -6.25 -38.17 -1.13
CA SER A 38 -5.50 -37.23 -0.28
C SER A 38 -6.38 -36.31 0.56
N LEU A 39 -7.71 -36.33 0.39
CA LEU A 39 -8.60 -35.51 1.22
C LEU A 39 -8.52 -35.90 2.69
N PRO A 40 -8.40 -34.93 3.61
CA PRO A 40 -8.45 -35.19 5.04
C PRO A 40 -9.83 -35.71 5.42
N ALA A 41 -9.86 -36.73 6.28
CA ALA A 41 -11.08 -37.29 6.84
C ALA A 41 -11.29 -36.76 8.26
N VAL A 42 -12.46 -36.18 8.53
CA VAL A 42 -12.83 -35.73 9.87
C VAL A 42 -13.81 -36.77 10.41
N TYR A 43 -13.47 -37.42 11.53
CA TYR A 43 -14.20 -38.58 12.07
C TYR A 43 -14.43 -39.71 11.04
N GLY A 44 -13.43 -39.96 10.20
CA GLY A 44 -13.50 -41.00 9.16
C GLY A 44 -14.34 -40.64 7.93
N VAL A 45 -14.94 -39.45 7.88
CA VAL A 45 -15.76 -38.99 6.76
C VAL A 45 -15.02 -37.94 5.94
N LYS A 46 -14.96 -38.16 4.63
CA LYS A 46 -14.43 -37.18 3.66
C LYS A 46 -15.58 -36.32 3.13
N SER A 47 -15.27 -35.07 2.76
CA SER A 47 -16.26 -34.13 2.22
C SER A 47 -15.82 -33.59 0.86
N CYS A 48 -16.80 -33.25 0.02
CA CYS A 48 -16.57 -32.65 -1.29
C CYS A 48 -15.78 -31.32 -1.17
N PRO A 49 -14.67 -31.16 -1.91
CA PRO A 49 -13.88 -29.93 -1.90
C PRO A 49 -14.66 -28.67 -2.29
N LYS A 50 -15.67 -28.79 -3.15
CA LYS A 50 -16.43 -27.65 -3.70
C LYS A 50 -17.65 -27.28 -2.87
N CYS A 51 -18.49 -28.25 -2.50
CA CYS A 51 -19.77 -27.99 -1.83
C CYS A 51 -19.87 -28.55 -0.41
N ARG A 52 -18.79 -29.13 0.14
CA ARG A 52 -18.69 -29.67 1.50
C ARG A 52 -19.68 -30.80 1.86
N LYS A 53 -20.51 -31.25 0.92
CA LYS A 53 -21.37 -32.44 1.10
C LYS A 53 -20.51 -33.68 1.37
N LYS A 54 -20.98 -34.55 2.27
CA LYS A 54 -20.29 -35.78 2.66
C LYS A 54 -20.11 -36.71 1.46
N ILE A 55 -18.97 -37.38 1.42
CA ILE A 55 -18.67 -38.43 0.44
C ILE A 55 -19.11 -39.75 1.07
N ASP A 56 -20.37 -40.10 0.85
CA ASP A 56 -21.03 -41.24 1.50
C ASP A 56 -20.72 -42.59 0.83
N LYS A 57 -19.90 -42.60 -0.22
CA LYS A 57 -19.49 -43.81 -0.95
C LYS A 57 -17.98 -44.01 -0.88
N PRO A 58 -17.51 -45.26 -0.74
CA PRO A 58 -16.09 -45.57 -0.88
C PRO A 58 -15.62 -45.21 -2.28
N ILE A 59 -14.33 -44.88 -2.43
CA ILE A 59 -13.73 -44.43 -3.70
C ILE A 59 -13.99 -45.43 -4.83
N ASN A 60 -13.95 -46.72 -4.55
CA ASN A 60 -14.21 -47.79 -5.52
C ASN A 60 -15.68 -47.86 -6.00
N GLY A 61 -16.61 -47.20 -5.29
CA GLY A 61 -18.02 -47.10 -5.63
C GLY A 61 -18.42 -45.76 -6.27
N LEU A 62 -17.46 -44.88 -6.54
CA LEU A 62 -17.69 -43.62 -7.25
C LEU A 62 -17.65 -43.85 -8.76
N LEU A 63 -18.51 -43.14 -9.49
CA LEU A 63 -18.60 -43.27 -10.94
C LEU A 63 -17.43 -42.52 -11.60
N VAL A 64 -16.80 -43.15 -12.58
CA VAL A 64 -15.76 -42.51 -13.38
C VAL A 64 -16.42 -41.67 -14.48
N ASN A 65 -16.07 -40.38 -14.57
CA ASN A 65 -16.58 -39.49 -15.60
C ASN A 65 -15.63 -39.48 -16.81
N TYR A 66 -15.74 -40.47 -17.70
CA TYR A 66 -14.84 -40.57 -18.86
C TYR A 66 -15.01 -39.42 -19.88
N ILE A 67 -16.12 -38.67 -19.83
CA ILE A 67 -16.41 -37.58 -20.77
C ILE A 67 -15.45 -36.40 -20.58
N VAL A 68 -14.91 -36.21 -19.37
CA VAL A 68 -13.97 -35.12 -19.08
C VAL A 68 -12.52 -35.48 -19.38
N ILE A 69 -12.22 -36.73 -19.76
CA ILE A 69 -10.87 -37.14 -20.16
C ILE A 69 -10.61 -36.62 -21.57
N PRO A 70 -9.55 -35.81 -21.81
CA PRO A 70 -9.22 -35.32 -23.14
C PRO A 70 -8.99 -36.48 -24.13
N SER A 71 -9.81 -36.57 -25.17
CA SER A 71 -9.59 -37.52 -26.27
C SER A 71 -8.32 -37.13 -27.04
N LYS A 72 -7.42 -38.10 -27.25
CA LYS A 72 -6.14 -37.94 -27.99
C LYS A 72 -6.27 -37.40 -29.43
N ASN A 73 -7.49 -37.23 -29.94
CA ASN A 73 -7.79 -36.79 -31.31
C ASN A 73 -8.26 -35.33 -31.45
N LYS A 74 -8.06 -34.47 -30.46
CA LYS A 74 -8.14 -33.02 -30.68
C LYS A 74 -6.80 -32.40 -30.32
N ALA A 75 -5.97 -32.22 -31.33
CA ALA A 75 -4.86 -31.29 -31.32
C ALA A 75 -5.39 -29.85 -31.18
N CYS A 76 -5.93 -29.51 -30.02
CA CYS A 76 -5.88 -28.14 -29.54
C CYS A 76 -4.70 -28.11 -28.58
N LYS A 77 -3.49 -27.98 -29.16
CA LYS A 77 -2.40 -27.35 -28.45
C LYS A 77 -2.91 -25.96 -28.09
N ARG A 78 -3.57 -25.82 -26.94
CA ARG A 78 -3.50 -24.58 -26.18
C ARG A 78 -2.02 -24.47 -25.86
N LYS A 79 -1.30 -23.75 -26.73
CA LYS A 79 -0.03 -23.13 -26.36
C LYS A 79 -0.33 -22.48 -25.01
N ARG A 80 0.17 -23.08 -23.92
CA ARG A 80 0.31 -22.37 -22.65
C ARG A 80 1.09 -21.13 -23.04
N SER A 81 0.42 -19.99 -23.08
CA SER A 81 1.13 -18.73 -23.13
C SER A 81 2.02 -18.76 -21.90
N THR A 82 3.32 -18.70 -22.13
CA THR A 82 4.30 -18.21 -21.17
C THR A 82 3.96 -16.75 -20.86
N GLU A 83 2.84 -16.55 -20.18
CA GLU A 83 2.38 -15.29 -19.62
C GLU A 83 2.26 -15.55 -18.12
N SER A 84 3.38 -15.33 -17.42
CA SER A 84 3.46 -15.15 -15.96
C SER A 84 2.34 -15.84 -15.19
N GLU A 85 2.40 -17.17 -15.07
CA GLU A 85 1.55 -17.87 -14.11
C GLU A 85 1.94 -17.34 -12.73
N CYS A 86 1.13 -16.43 -12.18
CA CYS A 86 1.27 -15.97 -10.80
C CYS A 86 0.93 -17.16 -9.91
N LEU A 87 1.95 -17.97 -9.62
CA LEU A 87 1.86 -19.10 -8.71
C LEU A 87 1.92 -18.60 -7.28
N CYS A 88 1.12 -19.22 -6.42
CA CYS A 88 1.21 -19.05 -4.98
C CYS A 88 2.65 -19.33 -4.53
N SER A 89 3.25 -18.38 -3.82
CA SER A 89 4.63 -18.49 -3.32
C SER A 89 4.82 -19.71 -2.43
N GLN A 90 3.82 -20.05 -1.62
CA GLN A 90 3.82 -21.16 -0.66
C GLN A 90 3.44 -22.50 -1.31
N HIS A 91 2.35 -22.54 -2.07
CA HIS A 91 1.78 -23.80 -2.57
C HIS A 91 2.20 -24.16 -4.00
N LYS A 92 2.83 -23.23 -4.73
CA LYS A 92 3.20 -23.35 -6.15
C LYS A 92 2.02 -23.73 -7.05
N ARG A 93 0.81 -23.28 -6.70
CA ARG A 93 -0.45 -23.47 -7.44
C ARG A 93 -0.94 -22.16 -8.02
N GLN A 94 -1.81 -22.21 -9.03
CA GLN A 94 -2.36 -21.00 -9.66
C GLN A 94 -3.21 -20.17 -8.68
N LEU A 95 -3.09 -18.85 -8.78
CA LEU A 95 -3.82 -17.88 -7.96
C LEU A 95 -5.16 -17.49 -8.60
N ASN A 96 -6.12 -18.42 -8.60
CA ASN A 96 -7.41 -18.28 -9.32
C ASN A 96 -8.57 -17.73 -8.45
N TYR A 97 -8.30 -17.32 -7.21
CA TYR A 97 -9.31 -16.86 -6.26
C TYR A 97 -8.92 -15.49 -5.71
N LEU A 98 -9.90 -14.61 -5.48
CA LEU A 98 -9.70 -13.33 -4.79
C LEU A 98 -10.20 -13.44 -3.36
N CYS A 99 -9.33 -13.16 -2.39
CA CYS A 99 -9.76 -12.91 -1.02
C CYS A 99 -10.19 -11.45 -0.90
N VAL A 100 -11.48 -11.19 -0.68
CA VAL A 100 -12.03 -9.83 -0.60
C VAL A 100 -11.51 -9.10 0.65
N ASN A 101 -11.45 -9.81 1.79
CA ASN A 101 -10.98 -9.22 3.04
C ASN A 101 -9.51 -8.83 3.00
N CYS A 102 -8.66 -9.68 2.41
CA CYS A 102 -7.22 -9.43 2.32
C CYS A 102 -6.83 -8.65 1.06
N THR A 103 -7.74 -8.55 0.08
CA THR A 103 -7.47 -7.95 -1.23
C THR A 103 -6.28 -8.61 -1.93
N GLU A 104 -6.23 -9.95 -1.90
CA GLU A 104 -5.13 -10.74 -2.44
C GLU A 104 -5.64 -11.87 -3.32
N PHE A 105 -4.90 -12.17 -4.39
CA PHE A 105 -5.12 -13.40 -5.14
C PHE A 105 -4.52 -14.57 -4.38
N VAL A 106 -5.31 -15.63 -4.21
CA VAL A 106 -4.99 -16.80 -3.39
C VAL A 106 -5.23 -18.08 -4.21
N CYS A 107 -4.49 -19.15 -3.90
CA CYS A 107 -4.75 -20.46 -4.51
C CYS A 107 -5.82 -21.22 -3.73
N PHE A 108 -6.36 -22.30 -4.30
CA PHE A 108 -7.38 -23.13 -3.66
C PHE A 108 -6.99 -23.65 -2.27
N THR A 109 -5.70 -23.83 -2.00
CA THR A 109 -5.24 -24.29 -0.68
C THR A 109 -5.28 -23.14 0.34
N CYS A 110 -4.84 -21.94 -0.05
CA CYS A 110 -4.87 -20.74 0.79
C CYS A 110 -6.29 -20.37 1.23
N THR A 111 -7.32 -20.57 0.39
CA THR A 111 -8.72 -20.29 0.75
C THR A 111 -9.23 -21.15 1.91
N ARG A 112 -8.57 -22.29 2.19
CA ARG A 112 -8.97 -23.25 3.21
C ARG A 112 -8.06 -23.28 4.43
N ASP A 113 -6.87 -22.72 4.30
CA ASP A 113 -5.86 -22.69 5.35
C ASP A 113 -5.81 -21.29 5.96
N ILE A 114 -5.04 -20.39 5.34
CA ILE A 114 -4.81 -19.02 5.85
C ILE A 114 -6.07 -18.14 5.76
N HIS A 115 -6.88 -18.30 4.71
CA HIS A 115 -8.06 -17.47 4.44
C HIS A 115 -9.37 -18.23 4.71
N SER A 116 -9.35 -19.25 5.58
CA SER A 116 -10.51 -20.12 5.85
C SER A 116 -11.75 -19.39 6.38
N THR A 117 -11.55 -18.22 7.00
CA THR A 117 -12.59 -17.35 7.56
C THR A 117 -12.85 -16.10 6.72
N CYS A 118 -12.12 -15.90 5.63
CA CYS A 118 -12.30 -14.77 4.74
C CYS A 118 -13.32 -15.07 3.63
N THR A 119 -13.95 -14.03 3.11
CA THR A 119 -14.78 -14.08 1.91
C THR A 119 -13.91 -14.25 0.68
N ILE A 120 -14.19 -15.29 -0.08
CA ILE A 120 -13.45 -15.67 -1.29
C ILE A 120 -14.37 -15.59 -2.50
N GLU A 121 -13.91 -14.92 -3.56
CA GLU A 121 -14.55 -14.89 -4.87
C GLU A 121 -13.73 -15.68 -5.90
N VAL A 122 -14.42 -16.39 -6.80
CA VAL A 122 -13.81 -17.24 -7.83
C VAL A 122 -13.74 -16.45 -9.14
N LEU A 123 -12.56 -16.40 -9.76
CA LEU A 123 -12.35 -15.63 -11.01
C LEU A 123 -12.64 -16.43 -12.30
N ASP A 124 -12.99 -17.71 -12.19
CA ASP A 124 -13.12 -18.66 -13.31
C ASP A 124 -14.36 -18.41 -14.22
N GLU A 125 -15.06 -17.29 -14.06
CA GLU A 125 -16.18 -16.86 -14.90
C GLU A 125 -15.84 -15.71 -15.87
N LEU A 126 -14.55 -15.44 -16.14
CA LEU A 126 -14.14 -14.36 -17.06
C LEU A 126 -14.45 -14.61 -18.55
N HIS A 127 -15.02 -15.76 -18.93
CA HIS A 127 -15.15 -16.10 -20.35
C HIS A 127 -16.55 -16.18 -20.95
N GLN A 128 -17.65 -16.25 -20.19
CA GLN A 128 -18.95 -16.49 -20.86
C GLN A 128 -20.20 -15.75 -20.42
N ASN A 129 -20.28 -15.02 -19.30
CA ASN A 129 -21.46 -14.15 -19.07
C ASN A 129 -21.12 -13.01 -18.11
N ALA A 130 -21.35 -11.77 -18.56
CA ALA A 130 -21.45 -10.51 -17.82
C ALA A 130 -21.09 -10.53 -16.31
N ASN A 131 -19.81 -10.54 -15.96
CA ASN A 131 -19.35 -10.35 -14.58
C ASN A 131 -19.14 -8.84 -14.30
N VAL A 132 -20.24 -8.11 -14.16
CA VAL A 132 -20.26 -6.69 -13.78
C VAL A 132 -19.80 -6.51 -12.32
N ASP A 133 -19.97 -7.53 -11.48
CA ASP A 133 -19.80 -7.42 -10.02
C ASP A 133 -18.33 -7.50 -9.60
N SER A 134 -17.56 -8.49 -10.06
CA SER A 134 -16.13 -8.57 -9.74
C SER A 134 -15.32 -7.42 -10.34
N MET A 135 -15.69 -6.95 -11.54
CA MET A 135 -15.07 -5.77 -12.15
C MET A 135 -15.41 -4.49 -11.38
N ALA A 136 -16.64 -4.38 -10.84
CA ALA A 136 -17.03 -3.27 -9.97
C ALA A 136 -16.29 -3.30 -8.63
N ILE A 137 -16.10 -4.48 -8.03
CA ILE A 137 -15.33 -4.67 -6.79
C ILE A 137 -13.87 -4.28 -7.01
N ILE A 138 -13.22 -4.81 -8.04
CA ILE A 138 -11.83 -4.45 -8.38
C ILE A 138 -11.71 -2.95 -8.65
N ARG A 139 -12.64 -2.36 -9.41
CA ARG A 139 -12.68 -0.92 -9.67
C ARG A 139 -12.83 -0.12 -8.38
N SER A 140 -13.70 -0.53 -7.47
CA SER A 140 -13.90 0.11 -6.17
C SER A 140 -12.63 0.09 -5.32
N LEU A 141 -11.98 -1.08 -5.22
CA LEU A 141 -10.71 -1.25 -4.49
C LEU A 141 -9.58 -0.40 -5.07
N LEU A 142 -9.49 -0.31 -6.40
CA LEU A 142 -8.53 0.56 -7.08
C LEU A 142 -8.80 2.03 -6.78
N MET A 143 -10.07 2.47 -6.81
CA MET A 143 -10.45 3.85 -6.49
C MET A 143 -10.16 4.20 -5.04
N ASP A 144 -10.44 3.29 -4.10
CA ASP A 144 -10.07 3.47 -2.68
C ASP A 144 -8.55 3.57 -2.50
N LYS A 145 -7.77 2.70 -3.15
CA LYS A 145 -6.31 2.76 -3.11
C LYS A 145 -5.77 4.07 -3.69
N ILE A 146 -6.32 4.55 -4.81
CA ILE A 146 -5.98 5.85 -5.39
C ILE A 146 -6.29 6.98 -4.41
N CYS A 147 -7.47 6.98 -3.78
CA CYS A 147 -7.86 7.97 -2.80
C CYS A 147 -6.89 8.01 -1.60
N LYS A 148 -6.52 6.83 -1.05
CA LYS A 148 -5.53 6.70 0.02
C LYS A 148 -4.16 7.23 -0.39
N LEU A 149 -3.70 6.90 -1.59
CA LEU A 149 -2.43 7.37 -2.12
C LEU A 149 -2.44 8.89 -2.36
N GLN A 150 -3.54 9.45 -2.84
CA GLN A 150 -3.70 10.89 -3.04
C GLN A 150 -3.66 11.65 -1.70
N LYS A 151 -4.34 11.14 -0.67
CA LYS A 151 -4.27 11.71 0.69
C LYS A 151 -2.82 11.72 1.21
N LYS A 152 -2.11 10.60 1.11
CA LYS A 152 -0.69 10.51 1.49
C LYS A 152 0.18 11.48 0.68
N LYS A 153 0.02 11.52 -0.65
CA LYS A 153 0.75 12.43 -1.54
C LYS A 153 0.53 13.90 -1.16
N ARG A 154 -0.69 14.28 -0.80
CA ARG A 154 -1.00 15.64 -0.33
C ARG A 154 -0.22 15.98 0.94
N VAL A 155 -0.23 15.09 1.93
CA VAL A 155 0.52 15.33 3.18
C VAL A 155 2.03 15.41 2.92
N THR A 156 2.57 14.56 2.04
CA THR A 156 3.96 14.65 1.61
C THR A 156 4.26 16.01 0.96
N GLY A 157 3.38 16.51 0.10
CA GLY A 157 3.51 17.84 -0.51
C GLY A 157 3.51 18.96 0.53
N ASP A 158 2.52 18.96 1.43
CA ASP A 158 2.42 19.94 2.53
C ASP A 158 3.69 19.91 3.41
N THR A 159 4.27 18.74 3.65
CA THR A 159 5.49 18.55 4.44
C THR A 159 6.73 19.12 3.73
N LEU A 160 6.84 18.92 2.41
CA LEU A 160 7.93 19.51 1.61
C LEU A 160 7.88 21.04 1.69
N THR A 161 6.70 21.63 1.51
CA THR A 161 6.53 23.09 1.62
C THR A 161 6.87 23.63 3.01
N LEU A 162 6.55 22.89 4.08
CA LEU A 162 7.03 23.28 5.42
C LEU A 162 8.55 23.30 5.51
N MET A 163 9.22 22.28 4.97
CA MET A 163 10.68 22.21 5.00
C MET A 163 11.31 23.40 4.26
N ASP A 164 10.75 23.77 3.09
CA ASP A 164 11.18 24.96 2.35
C ASP A 164 11.03 26.23 3.22
N ASN A 165 9.88 26.42 3.86
CA ASN A 165 9.66 27.55 4.76
C ASN A 165 10.62 27.57 5.97
N PHE A 166 11.02 26.40 6.50
CA PHE A 166 12.03 26.32 7.56
C PHE A 166 13.42 26.74 7.06
N ILE A 167 13.76 26.43 5.81
CA ILE A 167 15.02 26.85 5.19
C ILE A 167 15.03 28.37 5.01
N ASP A 168 13.93 28.95 4.55
CA ASP A 168 13.79 30.40 4.39
C ASP A 168 13.89 31.10 5.75
N LEU A 169 13.12 30.64 6.74
CA LEU A 169 13.16 31.19 8.11
C LEU A 169 14.56 31.09 8.71
N LYS A 170 15.27 29.97 8.51
CA LYS A 170 16.66 29.83 8.97
C LYS A 170 17.55 30.88 8.32
N THR A 171 17.34 31.18 7.05
CA THR A 171 18.11 32.19 6.31
C THR A 171 17.83 33.59 6.86
N ASP A 172 16.58 33.91 7.17
CA ASP A 172 16.19 35.20 7.72
C ASP A 172 16.66 35.37 9.17
N VAL A 173 16.56 34.32 10.00
CA VAL A 173 17.11 34.32 11.37
C VAL A 173 18.62 34.56 11.35
N LYS A 174 19.33 33.95 10.41
CA LYS A 174 20.78 34.19 10.26
C LYS A 174 21.07 35.64 9.85
N ARG A 175 20.32 36.19 8.90
CA ARG A 175 20.48 37.60 8.49
C ARG A 175 20.19 38.56 9.65
N TRP A 176 19.20 38.24 10.47
CA TRP A 176 18.88 39.02 11.67
C TRP A 176 19.99 38.94 12.72
N ASP A 177 20.55 37.75 12.95
CA ASP A 177 21.70 37.54 13.84
C ASP A 177 22.93 38.34 13.39
N ASP A 178 23.27 38.27 12.10
CA ASP A 178 24.36 39.06 11.50
C ASP A 178 24.11 40.57 11.70
N SER A 179 22.86 41.04 11.50
CA SER A 179 22.48 42.44 11.71
C SER A 179 22.55 42.88 13.18
N LEU A 180 22.18 42.01 14.12
CA LEU A 180 22.34 42.28 15.55
C LEU A 180 23.83 42.35 15.92
N GLN A 181 24.65 41.46 15.34
CA GLN A 181 26.09 41.46 15.56
C GLN A 181 26.74 42.75 15.05
N ASP A 182 26.33 43.23 13.87
CA ASP A 182 26.79 44.51 13.30
C ASP A 182 26.40 45.70 14.20
N GLN A 183 25.16 45.73 14.72
CA GLN A 183 24.72 46.74 15.67
C GLN A 183 25.55 46.70 16.96
N ILE A 184 25.79 45.51 17.53
CA ILE A 184 26.64 45.37 18.73
C ILE A 184 28.04 45.92 18.49
N VAL A 185 28.65 45.60 17.35
CA VAL A 185 30.00 46.09 17.00
C VAL A 185 29.98 47.61 16.82
N SER A 186 28.99 48.16 16.12
CA SER A 186 28.78 49.60 15.95
C SER A 186 28.65 50.33 17.28
N THR A 187 27.74 49.86 18.15
CA THR A 187 27.51 50.46 19.48
C THR A 187 28.74 50.35 20.38
N ASN A 188 29.50 49.25 20.33
CA ASN A 188 30.76 49.14 21.08
C ASN A 188 31.81 50.15 20.60
N SER A 189 31.93 50.35 19.28
CA SER A 189 32.82 51.36 18.73
C SER A 189 32.41 52.78 19.14
N ASP A 190 31.10 53.06 19.22
CA ASP A 190 30.58 54.33 19.72
C ASP A 190 30.87 54.53 21.21
N LEU A 191 30.83 53.45 22.01
CA LEU A 191 31.19 53.49 23.42
C LEU A 191 32.68 53.78 23.63
N GLU A 192 33.56 53.13 22.87
CA GLU A 192 35.00 53.41 22.89
C GLU A 192 35.28 54.88 22.51
N ALA A 193 34.65 55.37 21.44
CA ALA A 193 34.76 56.77 21.03
C ALA A 193 34.24 57.75 22.10
N TRP A 194 33.21 57.36 22.86
CA TRP A 194 32.69 58.14 23.97
C TRP A 194 33.66 58.22 25.15
N ASP A 195 34.32 57.12 25.49
CA ASP A 195 35.30 57.08 26.58
C ASP A 195 36.54 57.93 26.25
N ASP A 196 36.99 57.91 25.00
CA ASP A 196 38.10 58.73 24.50
C ASP A 196 37.77 60.24 24.50
N LEU A 197 36.48 60.61 24.47
CA LEU A 197 35.98 61.99 24.45
C LEU A 197 36.31 62.78 25.73
N ALA A 198 36.70 62.09 26.81
CA ALA A 198 37.21 62.71 28.03
C ALA A 198 38.42 63.61 27.76
N SER A 199 39.17 63.38 26.66
CA SER A 199 40.41 64.08 26.31
C SER A 199 40.27 65.22 25.28
N CYS A 200 39.11 65.41 24.64
CA CYS A 200 38.96 66.26 23.44
C CYS A 200 38.35 67.66 23.68
N VAL A 201 38.68 68.61 22.78
CA VAL A 201 38.31 70.05 22.86
C VAL A 201 36.93 70.35 22.23
N ASP A 202 36.48 69.55 21.25
CA ASP A 202 35.22 69.77 20.53
C ASP A 202 34.21 68.63 20.82
N LYS A 203 33.55 68.70 21.98
CA LYS A 203 32.71 67.62 22.51
C LYS A 203 31.30 67.61 21.91
N GLU A 204 30.81 68.76 21.46
CA GLU A 204 29.39 68.93 21.15
C GLU A 204 28.96 68.21 19.87
N ASN A 205 29.82 68.19 18.84
CA ASN A 205 29.48 67.57 17.56
C ASN A 205 29.53 66.04 17.62
N SER A 206 30.52 65.45 18.27
CA SER A 206 30.63 64.00 18.45
C SER A 206 29.49 63.41 19.29
N VAL A 207 29.06 64.14 20.33
CA VAL A 207 27.89 63.75 21.14
C VAL A 207 26.60 63.72 20.29
N LYS A 208 26.42 64.70 19.39
CA LYS A 208 25.26 64.75 18.48
C LYS A 208 25.25 63.58 17.50
N GLU A 209 26.40 63.20 16.96
CA GLU A 209 26.51 62.05 16.04
C GLU A 209 26.19 60.71 16.72
N ILE A 210 26.76 60.45 17.91
CA ILE A 210 26.51 59.21 18.67
C ILE A 210 25.02 59.11 19.04
N LEU A 211 24.42 60.21 19.53
CA LEU A 211 22.99 60.24 19.86
C LEU A 211 22.09 60.02 18.64
N HIS A 212 22.50 60.46 17.46
CA HIS A 212 21.77 60.21 16.23
C HIS A 212 21.81 58.73 15.84
N ARG A 213 22.98 58.08 15.90
CA ARG A 213 23.14 56.65 15.61
C ARG A 213 22.30 55.78 16.54
N LEU A 214 22.37 56.02 17.85
CA LEU A 214 21.58 55.29 18.86
C LEU A 214 20.07 55.36 18.61
N LYS A 215 19.54 56.53 18.23
CA LYS A 215 18.11 56.69 17.90
C LYS A 215 17.70 55.95 16.64
N SER A 216 18.60 55.84 15.66
CA SER A 216 18.30 55.14 14.41
C SER A 216 18.27 53.62 14.58
N GLU A 217 19.12 53.06 15.44
CA GLU A 217 19.22 51.61 15.69
C GLU A 217 18.01 51.04 16.44
N THR A 218 17.39 51.81 17.36
CA THR A 218 16.25 51.33 18.17
C THR A 218 14.96 51.16 17.35
N SER A 219 14.84 51.84 16.21
CA SER A 219 13.65 51.85 15.36
C SER A 219 13.59 50.67 14.38
N GLY A 220 14.69 49.94 14.16
CA GLY A 220 14.81 48.92 13.11
C GLY A 220 14.61 47.46 13.57
N ASN A 221 14.68 47.17 14.87
CA ASN A 221 14.67 45.80 15.37
C ASN A 221 13.25 45.20 15.46
N THR A 222 12.73 44.76 14.31
CA THR A 222 11.50 43.95 14.26
C THR A 222 11.82 42.51 14.69
N SER A 223 11.12 42.01 15.72
CA SER A 223 11.34 40.66 16.26
C SER A 223 10.88 39.56 15.29
N MET A 224 11.70 38.53 15.05
CA MET A 224 11.35 37.35 14.24
C MET A 224 10.40 36.34 14.94
N LEU A 225 10.07 36.55 16.22
CA LEU A 225 9.23 35.64 17.01
C LEU A 225 7.84 35.34 16.40
N PRO A 226 7.13 36.30 15.77
CA PRO A 226 5.83 36.03 15.15
C PRO A 226 5.91 35.04 13.99
N GLU A 227 6.98 35.10 13.19
CA GLU A 227 7.18 34.22 12.03
C GLU A 227 7.50 32.79 12.46
N ILE A 228 8.36 32.63 13.48
CA ILE A 228 8.64 31.33 14.11
C ILE A 228 7.33 30.72 14.65
N THR A 229 6.53 31.51 15.35
CA THR A 229 5.25 31.05 15.93
C THR A 229 4.26 30.62 14.86
N LYS A 230 4.16 31.40 13.77
CA LYS A 230 3.31 31.06 12.62
C LYS A 230 3.72 29.73 12.00
N LEU A 231 5.02 29.50 11.82
CA LEU A 231 5.54 28.28 11.19
C LEU A 231 5.29 27.03 12.05
N LEU A 232 5.52 27.13 13.37
CA LEU A 232 5.21 26.05 14.32
C LEU A 232 3.72 25.69 14.32
N ASN A 233 2.84 26.69 14.22
CA ASN A 233 1.40 26.45 14.12
C ASN A 233 1.03 25.73 12.81
N SER A 234 1.66 26.08 11.69
CA SER A 234 1.47 25.37 10.42
C SER A 234 1.95 23.91 10.49
N ALA A 235 3.07 23.65 11.16
CA ALA A 235 3.58 22.30 11.39
C ALA A 235 2.57 21.43 12.18
N ASN A 236 2.02 21.99 13.27
CA ASN A 236 1.00 21.29 14.07
C ASN A 236 -0.27 20.97 13.28
N GLN A 237 -0.69 21.81 12.34
CA GLN A 237 -1.85 21.52 11.49
C GLN A 237 -1.62 20.35 10.53
N ILE A 238 -0.38 20.18 10.04
CA ILE A 238 -0.04 19.08 9.12
C ILE A 238 0.03 17.76 9.88
N ILE A 239 0.56 17.76 11.11
CA ILE A 239 0.56 16.58 11.99
C ILE A 239 -0.88 16.11 12.26
N LYS A 240 -1.81 17.02 12.55
CA LYS A 240 -3.24 16.67 12.74
C LYS A 240 -3.92 16.06 11.51
N ARG A 241 -3.37 16.19 10.30
CA ARG A 241 -3.90 15.54 9.09
C ARG A 241 -3.36 14.12 8.88
N LEU A 242 -2.39 13.69 9.70
CA LEU A 242 -1.81 12.34 9.68
C LEU A 242 -2.52 11.37 10.63
N GLU A 243 -3.14 11.89 11.69
CA GLU A 243 -3.97 11.15 12.67
C GLU A 243 -5.39 10.87 12.12
#